data_AF-A0A2N1M6X7-F1
#
_entry.id   AF-A0A2N1M6X7-F1
#
_cell.length_a   1.000
_cell.length_b   1.000
_cell.length_c   1.000
_cell.angle_alpha   90.00
_cell.angle_beta   90.00
_cell.angle_gamma   90.00
#
_symmetry.space_group_name_H-M   'P 1'
#
loop_
_entity.id
_entity.type
_entity.pdbx_description
1 polymer ?
#
loop_
_entity_poly.entity_id
_entity_poly.type
_entity_poly.pdbx_seq_one_letter_code
_entity_poly.pdbx_strand_id
1 'polypeptide(L)'
;MATTNLIANVNRGLERIENHIRGVGTPMQNPANVIDGIRGSLNTIRVTLQKITAERDQYQNILNDTNNRERDLGNQLRDSRNQNLRLQRLLDESRVRVERTVRERDNTQGERDLAMLAYNNERQESRRWIFSYRDKDKRIQELLREKFAKQLLYQRDTNRFQQNTRQLQTNAQNQVNRMLVIIARKQTRIGELLCEKFVFQLVIRQRDQNILNLQGQILALQNNPIANMAEARRQPLYTIIATTFAKHDQYTNQEPPDEYLDNIWNSIVHLEPDMTDLENANAGDFNDAIKCGLLKTKLAGKYIPVPAQDPYNGNANIDTPARLRAWMNSKYQRENIGTQQVAIQKLAQEKFRSTDSPDTYEKRIRPLLLGIPNNDANTVGFLKSHLSDWGDLYIWMRSANPAIAGINEFFTELKNLWLERNPNIHASQNNSSAEIDKLNSKITSLQAQLAQSAQVHPQSSADFEKLNSKIASLEAQLAESMQNWKKD
;
A
#
# COMPACT_ATOMS: atom_id res chain seq x y z
N MET A 1 113.70 -58.68 161.02
CA MET A 1 115.04 -58.57 161.63
C MET A 1 115.00 -58.38 163.15
N ALA A 2 114.17 -57.48 163.71
CA ALA A 2 114.08 -57.29 165.18
C ALA A 2 113.59 -58.55 165.96
N THR A 3 112.65 -59.31 165.42
CA THR A 3 112.08 -60.52 166.06
C THR A 3 113.09 -61.65 166.21
N THR A 4 113.97 -61.84 165.23
CA THR A 4 115.01 -62.88 165.23
C THR A 4 116.01 -62.67 166.38
N ASN A 5 116.38 -61.41 166.65
CA ASN A 5 117.25 -61.06 167.77
C ASN A 5 116.57 -61.29 169.12
N LEU A 6 115.27 -61.03 169.23
CA LEU A 6 114.51 -61.30 170.46
C LEU A 6 114.39 -62.80 170.75
N ILE A 7 114.14 -63.64 169.72
CA ILE A 7 114.11 -65.11 169.85
C ILE A 7 115.50 -65.62 170.28
N ALA A 8 116.57 -65.10 169.69
CA ALA A 8 117.94 -65.46 170.08
C ALA A 8 118.25 -65.10 171.54
N ASN A 9 117.75 -63.95 172.04
CA ASN A 9 117.89 -63.55 173.44
C ASN A 9 117.10 -64.45 174.40
N VAL A 10 115.88 -64.86 174.02
CA VAL A 10 115.10 -65.86 174.77
C VAL A 10 115.86 -67.17 174.87
N ASN A 11 116.39 -67.68 173.75
CA ASN A 11 117.14 -68.94 173.72
C ASN A 11 118.40 -68.90 174.60
N ARG A 12 119.21 -67.83 174.51
CA ARG A 12 120.38 -67.64 175.40
C ARG A 12 119.98 -67.56 176.87
N GLY A 13 118.88 -66.88 177.17
CA GLY A 13 118.36 -66.80 178.53
C GLY A 13 117.96 -68.17 179.08
N LEU A 14 117.26 -68.98 178.28
CA LEU A 14 116.86 -70.34 178.64
C LEU A 14 118.07 -71.25 178.87
N GLU A 15 119.07 -71.22 177.98
CA GLU A 15 120.33 -71.97 178.16
C GLU A 15 121.05 -71.61 179.47
N ARG A 16 121.08 -70.33 179.83
CA ARG A 16 121.68 -69.88 181.11
C ARG A 16 120.93 -70.44 182.33
N ILE A 17 119.61 -70.50 182.29
CA ILE A 17 118.79 -71.10 183.35
C ILE A 17 119.02 -72.62 183.41
N GLU A 18 119.03 -73.29 182.25
CA GLU A 18 119.27 -74.73 182.15
C GLU A 18 120.62 -75.12 182.77
N ASN A 19 121.69 -74.39 182.46
CA ASN A 19 123.03 -74.64 183.01
C ASN A 19 123.09 -74.47 184.54
N HIS A 20 122.38 -73.48 185.09
CA HIS A 20 122.33 -73.25 186.53
C HIS A 20 121.59 -74.37 187.28
N ILE A 21 120.47 -74.88 186.74
CA ILE A 21 119.71 -75.99 187.33
C ILE A 21 120.54 -77.29 187.35
N ARG A 22 121.36 -77.51 186.32
CA ARG A 22 122.22 -78.71 186.23
C ARG A 22 123.48 -78.66 187.11
N GLY A 23 123.75 -77.53 187.78
CA GLY A 23 124.96 -77.35 188.58
C GLY A 23 126.24 -77.26 187.75
N VAL A 24 126.13 -76.94 186.46
CA VAL A 24 127.25 -76.89 185.51
C VAL A 24 127.62 -75.43 185.25
N GLY A 25 128.86 -75.05 185.59
CA GLY A 25 129.38 -73.69 185.43
C GLY A 25 129.20 -72.80 186.66
N THR A 26 129.55 -71.52 186.53
CA THR A 26 129.48 -70.54 187.63
C THR A 26 128.04 -70.36 188.14
N PRO A 27 127.79 -70.40 189.47
CA PRO A 27 126.48 -70.15 190.05
C PRO A 27 125.91 -68.83 189.57
N MET A 28 124.65 -68.84 189.13
CA MET A 28 124.00 -67.67 188.58
C MET A 28 123.73 -66.66 189.70
N GLN A 29 124.38 -65.50 189.64
CA GLN A 29 124.03 -64.38 190.51
C GLN A 29 122.75 -63.75 189.98
N ASN A 30 121.65 -63.96 190.70
CA ASN A 30 120.34 -63.35 190.45
C ASN A 30 119.57 -63.87 189.21
N PRO A 31 119.08 -65.13 189.25
CA PRO A 31 118.30 -65.76 188.16
C PRO A 31 117.04 -65.01 187.73
N ALA A 32 116.47 -64.18 188.61
CA ALA A 32 115.30 -63.36 188.32
C ALA A 32 115.50 -62.45 187.10
N ASN A 33 116.68 -61.84 186.97
CA ASN A 33 116.99 -60.90 185.87
C ASN A 33 116.98 -61.57 184.49
N VAL A 34 117.45 -62.82 184.41
CA VAL A 34 117.46 -63.59 183.15
C VAL A 34 116.04 -63.97 182.75
N ILE A 35 115.23 -64.41 183.73
CA ILE A 35 113.81 -64.73 183.52
C ILE A 35 113.03 -63.49 183.08
N ASP A 36 113.27 -62.33 183.69
CA ASP A 36 112.61 -61.08 183.32
C ASP A 36 113.03 -60.60 181.91
N GLY A 37 114.30 -60.79 181.52
CA GLY A 37 114.78 -60.52 180.16
C GLY A 37 114.12 -61.41 179.10
N ILE A 38 113.95 -62.71 179.39
CA ILE A 38 113.19 -63.64 178.55
C ILE A 38 111.73 -63.20 178.45
N ARG A 39 111.11 -62.88 179.59
CA ARG A 39 109.71 -62.43 179.65
C ARG A 39 109.50 -61.16 178.85
N GLY A 40 110.40 -60.18 178.95
CA GLY A 40 110.37 -58.95 178.14
C GLY A 40 110.50 -59.21 176.64
N SER A 41 111.40 -60.11 176.25
CA SER A 41 111.60 -60.51 174.85
C SER A 41 110.38 -61.24 174.29
N LEU A 42 109.81 -62.20 175.04
CA LEU A 42 108.57 -62.91 174.69
C LEU A 42 107.38 -61.96 174.59
N ASN A 43 107.24 -61.00 175.52
CA ASN A 43 106.19 -59.98 175.44
C ASN A 43 106.34 -59.13 174.18
N THR A 44 107.55 -58.73 173.81
CA THR A 44 107.81 -57.93 172.61
C THR A 44 107.48 -58.71 171.34
N ILE A 45 107.84 -60.00 171.28
CA ILE A 45 107.46 -60.91 170.18
C ILE A 45 105.94 -61.05 170.09
N ARG A 46 105.27 -61.27 171.23
CA ARG A 46 103.81 -61.39 171.30
C ARG A 46 103.12 -60.15 170.73
N VAL A 47 103.53 -58.95 171.16
CA VAL A 47 102.99 -57.67 170.66
C VAL A 47 103.26 -57.51 169.16
N THR A 48 104.45 -57.89 168.70
CA THR A 48 104.81 -57.81 167.27
C THR A 48 103.95 -58.77 166.42
N LEU A 49 103.74 -60.00 166.87
CA LEU A 49 102.87 -60.97 166.20
C LEU A 49 101.42 -60.49 166.17
N GLN A 50 100.92 -59.93 167.28
CA GLN A 50 99.59 -59.32 167.32
C GLN A 50 99.45 -58.20 166.28
N LYS A 51 100.47 -57.34 166.14
CA LYS A 51 100.47 -56.27 165.14
C LYS A 51 100.45 -56.82 163.71
N ILE A 52 101.27 -57.81 163.40
CA ILE A 52 101.31 -58.44 162.07
C ILE A 52 99.99 -59.15 161.76
N THR A 53 99.38 -59.84 162.74
CA THR A 53 98.06 -60.45 162.55
C THR A 53 97.01 -59.40 162.24
N ALA A 54 97.00 -58.28 162.97
CA ALA A 54 96.09 -57.17 162.69
C ALA A 54 96.32 -56.54 161.29
N GLU A 55 97.58 -56.33 160.89
CA GLU A 55 97.91 -55.83 159.55
C GLU A 55 97.46 -56.81 158.45
N ARG A 56 97.65 -58.12 158.65
CA ARG A 56 97.18 -59.15 157.72
C ARG A 56 95.66 -59.15 157.58
N ASP A 57 94.93 -59.03 158.69
CA ASP A 57 93.47 -58.95 158.69
C ASP A 57 93.00 -57.67 158.00
N GLN A 58 93.70 -56.54 158.19
CA GLN A 58 93.43 -55.29 157.45
C GLN A 58 93.61 -55.46 155.94
N TYR A 59 94.73 -56.03 155.49
CA TYR A 59 94.94 -56.28 154.05
C TYR A 59 93.92 -57.25 153.48
N GLN A 60 93.53 -58.28 154.22
CA GLN A 60 92.50 -59.22 153.79
C GLN A 60 91.14 -58.53 153.61
N ASN A 61 90.78 -57.63 154.53
CA ASN A 61 89.56 -56.83 154.42
C ASN A 61 89.61 -55.90 153.18
N ILE A 62 90.72 -55.18 152.97
CA ILE A 62 90.89 -54.31 151.79
C ILE A 62 90.78 -55.11 150.49
N LEU A 63 91.39 -56.29 150.43
CA LEU A 63 91.33 -57.15 149.26
C LEU A 63 89.89 -57.63 148.99
N ASN A 64 89.17 -58.04 150.03
CA ASN A 64 87.77 -58.47 149.92
C ASN A 64 86.87 -57.31 149.45
N ASP A 65 87.04 -56.11 150.01
CA ASP A 65 86.28 -54.91 149.61
C ASP A 65 86.57 -54.52 148.15
N THR A 66 87.84 -54.61 147.74
CA THR A 66 88.25 -54.32 146.35
C THR A 66 87.63 -55.32 145.38
N ASN A 67 87.71 -56.62 145.69
CA ASN A 67 87.12 -57.67 144.86
C ASN A 67 85.59 -57.54 144.75
N ASN A 68 84.91 -57.16 145.84
CA ASN A 68 83.48 -56.89 145.82
C ASN A 68 83.16 -55.69 144.92
N ARG A 69 83.95 -54.61 145.03
CA ARG A 69 83.77 -53.41 144.21
C ARG A 69 84.04 -53.67 142.72
N GLU A 70 85.05 -54.47 142.38
CA GLU A 70 85.30 -54.90 140.99
C GLU A 70 84.15 -55.72 140.43
N ARG A 71 83.59 -56.65 141.24
CA ARG A 71 82.43 -57.44 140.82
C ARG A 71 81.21 -56.55 140.58
N ASP A 72 80.94 -55.59 141.47
CA ASP A 72 79.83 -54.65 141.33
C ASP A 72 79.98 -53.76 140.10
N LEU A 73 81.18 -53.22 139.86
CA LEU A 73 81.48 -52.44 138.65
C LEU A 73 81.36 -53.29 137.38
N GLY A 74 81.82 -54.54 137.42
CA GLY A 74 81.67 -55.49 136.31
C GLY A 74 80.21 -55.77 135.98
N ASN A 75 79.36 -55.93 137.00
CA ASN A 75 77.92 -56.09 136.84
C ASN A 75 77.28 -54.82 136.26
N GLN A 76 77.59 -53.64 136.81
CA GLN A 76 77.08 -52.35 136.30
C GLN A 76 77.45 -52.14 134.83
N LEU A 77 78.69 -52.43 134.43
CA LEU A 77 79.14 -52.29 133.05
C LEU A 77 78.37 -53.24 132.11
N ARG A 78 78.12 -54.47 132.57
CA ARG A 78 77.33 -55.46 131.82
C ARG A 78 75.89 -54.99 131.63
N ASP A 79 75.28 -54.44 132.68
CA ASP A 79 73.93 -53.89 132.63
C ASP A 79 73.83 -52.67 131.71
N SER A 80 74.77 -51.72 131.80
CA SER A 80 74.83 -50.58 130.87
C SER A 80 75.04 -51.04 129.41
N ARG A 81 75.86 -52.06 129.17
CA ARG A 81 76.03 -52.63 127.82
C ARG A 81 74.73 -53.26 127.32
N ASN A 82 74.02 -54.00 128.15
CA ASN A 82 72.73 -54.59 127.81
C ASN A 82 71.66 -53.50 127.53
N GLN A 83 71.65 -52.43 128.32
CA GLN A 83 70.79 -51.28 128.08
C GLN A 83 71.10 -50.60 126.74
N ASN A 84 72.38 -50.36 126.42
CA ASN A 84 72.78 -49.80 125.13
C ASN A 84 72.38 -50.69 123.95
N LEU A 85 72.54 -52.00 124.06
CA LEU A 85 72.08 -52.94 123.02
C LEU A 85 70.56 -52.88 122.83
N ARG A 86 69.79 -52.74 123.91
CA ARG A 86 68.34 -52.59 123.84
C ARG A 86 67.93 -51.28 123.18
N LEU A 87 68.58 -50.17 123.55
CA LEU A 87 68.34 -48.86 122.93
C LEU A 87 68.68 -48.87 121.44
N GLN A 88 69.78 -49.52 121.05
CA GLN A 88 70.14 -49.66 119.64
C GLN A 88 69.07 -50.40 118.83
N ARG A 89 68.55 -51.52 119.35
CA ARG A 89 67.45 -52.26 118.70
C ARG A 89 66.20 -51.42 118.55
N LEU A 90 65.83 -50.64 119.58
CA LEU A 90 64.68 -49.75 119.51
C LEU A 90 64.86 -48.63 118.46
N LEU A 91 66.07 -48.09 118.32
CA LEU A 91 66.38 -47.12 117.28
C LEU A 91 66.28 -47.72 115.87
N ASP A 92 66.80 -48.92 115.66
CA ASP A 92 66.74 -49.61 114.37
C ASP A 92 65.29 -49.97 114.01
N GLU A 93 64.50 -50.46 114.96
CA GLU A 93 63.06 -50.70 114.77
C GLU A 93 62.29 -49.43 114.43
N SER A 94 62.61 -48.31 115.11
CA SER A 94 62.00 -47.00 114.84
C SER A 94 62.32 -46.53 113.43
N ARG A 95 63.58 -46.65 112.98
CA ARG A 95 63.99 -46.30 111.60
C ARG A 95 63.23 -47.09 110.56
N VAL A 96 63.15 -48.42 110.71
CA VAL A 96 62.40 -49.29 109.78
C VAL A 96 60.91 -48.92 109.76
N ARG A 97 60.31 -48.60 110.92
CA ARG A 97 58.91 -48.12 110.97
C ARG A 97 58.74 -46.80 110.21
N VAL A 98 59.62 -45.83 110.42
CA VAL A 98 59.56 -44.54 109.71
C VAL A 98 59.68 -44.77 108.20
N GLU A 99 60.67 -45.52 107.74
CA GLU A 99 60.85 -45.84 106.31
C GLU A 99 59.64 -46.56 105.70
N ARG A 100 59.00 -47.46 106.44
CA ARG A 100 57.76 -48.11 106.00
C ARG A 100 56.63 -47.10 105.85
N THR A 101 56.41 -46.24 106.86
CA THR A 101 55.33 -45.22 106.80
C THR A 101 55.56 -44.17 105.72
N VAL A 102 56.82 -43.84 105.40
CA VAL A 102 57.15 -42.94 104.29
C VAL A 102 56.81 -43.61 102.96
N ARG A 103 57.26 -44.86 102.73
CA ARG A 103 56.91 -45.61 101.52
C ARG A 103 55.41 -45.80 101.34
N GLU A 104 54.67 -46.10 102.41
CA GLU A 104 53.21 -46.22 102.35
C GLU A 104 52.54 -44.87 102.01
N ARG A 105 53.05 -43.76 102.55
CA ARG A 105 52.57 -42.41 102.17
C ARG A 105 52.87 -42.09 100.71
N ASP A 106 54.06 -42.39 100.22
CA ASP A 106 54.43 -42.14 98.83
C ASP A 106 53.59 -42.99 97.86
N ASN A 107 53.36 -44.28 98.20
CA ASN A 107 52.51 -45.17 97.41
C ASN A 107 51.06 -44.67 97.39
N THR A 108 50.49 -44.35 98.57
CA THR A 108 49.11 -43.84 98.64
C THR A 108 48.94 -42.49 97.94
N GLN A 109 49.97 -41.64 97.96
CA GLN A 109 49.96 -40.40 97.19
C GLN A 109 50.02 -40.68 95.68
N GLY A 110 50.90 -41.58 95.23
CA GLY A 110 50.96 -42.00 93.83
C GLY A 110 49.65 -42.61 93.33
N GLU A 111 48.99 -43.45 94.13
CA GLU A 111 47.66 -43.99 93.82
C GLU A 111 46.59 -42.90 93.70
N ARG A 112 46.60 -41.90 94.60
CA ARG A 112 45.69 -40.74 94.52
C ARG A 112 45.93 -39.92 93.26
N ASP A 113 47.18 -39.67 92.92
CA ASP A 113 47.53 -38.89 91.73
C ASP A 113 47.09 -39.61 90.44
N LEU A 114 47.30 -40.94 90.37
CA LEU A 114 46.81 -41.77 89.27
C LEU A 114 45.28 -41.79 89.19
N ALA A 115 44.58 -41.91 90.32
CA ALA A 115 43.12 -41.85 90.37
C ALA A 115 42.59 -40.49 89.89
N MET A 116 43.24 -39.39 90.28
CA MET A 116 42.89 -38.04 89.83
C MET A 116 43.15 -37.85 88.33
N LEU A 117 44.24 -38.40 87.79
CA LEU A 117 44.52 -38.39 86.36
C LEU A 117 43.47 -39.18 85.57
N ALA A 118 43.12 -40.38 86.03
CA ALA A 118 42.09 -41.21 85.40
C ALA A 118 40.73 -40.49 85.39
N TYR A 119 40.30 -39.95 86.54
CA TYR A 119 39.06 -39.18 86.66
C TYR A 119 39.05 -37.97 85.72
N ASN A 120 40.14 -37.21 85.66
CA ASN A 120 40.22 -36.04 84.79
C ASN A 120 40.19 -36.43 83.30
N ASN A 121 40.84 -37.54 82.93
CA ASN A 121 40.81 -38.07 81.57
C ASN A 121 39.40 -38.51 81.18
N GLU A 122 38.73 -39.32 82.01
CA GLU A 122 37.33 -39.72 81.78
C GLU A 122 36.39 -38.52 81.65
N ARG A 123 36.58 -37.49 82.48
CA ARG A 123 35.80 -36.25 82.40
C ARG A 123 36.06 -35.49 81.10
N GLN A 124 37.31 -35.46 80.62
CA GLN A 124 37.63 -34.82 79.34
C GLN A 124 37.05 -35.58 78.16
N GLU A 125 37.19 -36.91 78.15
CA GLU A 125 36.60 -37.76 77.11
C GLU A 125 35.08 -37.65 77.12
N SER A 126 34.43 -37.73 78.28
CA SER A 126 32.98 -37.54 78.40
C SER A 126 32.53 -36.18 77.82
N ARG A 127 33.28 -35.10 78.10
CA ARG A 127 33.03 -33.79 77.47
C ARG A 127 33.19 -33.83 75.96
N ARG A 128 34.25 -34.45 75.43
CA ARG A 128 34.48 -34.61 73.98
C ARG A 128 33.32 -35.36 73.32
N TRP A 129 32.86 -36.45 73.93
CA TRP A 129 31.70 -37.21 73.45
C TRP A 129 30.43 -36.35 73.43
N ILE A 130 30.14 -35.59 74.49
CA ILE A 130 28.97 -34.70 74.54
C ILE A 130 29.00 -33.67 73.40
N PHE A 131 30.14 -33.03 73.15
CA PHE A 131 30.25 -32.06 72.05
C PHE A 131 30.10 -32.73 70.69
N SER A 132 30.74 -33.88 70.48
CA SER A 132 30.61 -34.68 69.25
C SER A 132 29.17 -35.08 68.96
N TYR A 133 28.42 -35.54 69.97
CA TYR A 133 27.00 -35.86 69.83
C TYR A 133 26.14 -34.64 69.51
N ARG A 134 26.39 -33.50 70.19
CA ARG A 134 25.67 -32.25 69.92
C ARG A 134 25.88 -31.74 68.50
N ASP A 135 27.10 -31.81 67.99
CA ASP A 135 27.39 -31.37 66.62
C ASP A 135 26.76 -32.30 65.57
N LYS A 136 26.76 -33.62 65.83
CA LYS A 136 26.03 -34.59 64.99
C LYS A 136 24.52 -34.33 65.00
N ASP A 137 23.93 -34.06 66.16
CA ASP A 137 22.50 -33.74 66.29
C ASP A 137 22.16 -32.45 65.53
N LYS A 138 22.94 -31.38 65.70
CA LYS A 138 22.80 -30.14 64.91
C LYS A 138 22.85 -30.42 63.41
N ARG A 139 23.80 -31.22 62.95
CA ARG A 139 23.92 -31.57 61.53
C ARG A 139 22.71 -32.36 61.02
N ILE A 140 22.18 -33.28 61.82
CA ILE A 140 20.95 -34.00 61.46
C ILE A 140 19.77 -33.03 61.35
N GLN A 141 19.62 -32.10 62.29
CA GLN A 141 18.57 -31.09 62.24
C GLN A 141 18.69 -30.17 61.02
N GLU A 142 19.91 -29.75 60.66
CA GLU A 142 20.18 -28.99 59.43
C GLU A 142 19.77 -29.77 58.18
N LEU A 143 20.16 -31.04 58.07
CA LEU A 143 19.79 -31.91 56.95
C LEU A 143 18.27 -32.11 56.84
N LEU A 144 17.56 -32.23 57.97
CA LEU A 144 16.09 -32.29 57.97
C LEU A 144 15.47 -30.99 57.46
N ARG A 145 15.99 -29.83 57.88
CA ARG A 145 15.54 -28.51 57.38
C ARG A 145 15.82 -28.36 55.90
N GLU A 146 16.99 -28.75 55.42
CA GLU A 146 17.33 -28.74 53.99
C GLU A 146 16.41 -29.66 53.18
N LYS A 147 16.15 -30.87 53.68
CA LYS A 147 15.22 -31.82 53.04
C LYS A 147 13.83 -31.21 52.91
N PHE A 148 13.32 -30.59 53.98
CA PHE A 148 12.03 -29.92 53.98
C PHE A 148 12.00 -28.74 53.00
N ALA A 149 13.03 -27.89 53.00
CA ALA A 149 13.14 -26.77 52.07
C ALA A 149 13.19 -27.25 50.61
N LYS A 150 13.96 -28.30 50.30
CA LYS A 150 14.00 -28.93 48.97
C LYS A 150 12.64 -29.47 48.55
N GLN A 151 11.89 -30.08 49.47
CA GLN A 151 10.54 -30.57 49.19
C GLN A 151 9.57 -29.44 48.87
N LEU A 152 9.64 -28.31 49.59
CA LEU A 152 8.83 -27.13 49.28
C LEU A 152 9.19 -26.52 47.91
N LEU A 153 10.48 -26.44 47.58
CA LEU A 153 10.92 -25.96 46.27
C LEU A 153 10.42 -26.86 45.14
N TYR A 154 10.58 -28.18 45.29
CA TYR A 154 10.09 -29.14 44.32
C TYR A 154 8.56 -29.02 44.12
N GLN A 155 7.80 -28.86 45.21
CA GLN A 155 6.35 -28.68 45.13
C GLN A 155 5.99 -27.36 44.42
N ARG A 156 6.68 -26.27 44.73
CA ARG A 156 6.48 -24.97 44.07
C ARG A 156 6.77 -25.05 42.57
N ASP A 157 7.88 -25.64 42.19
CA ASP A 157 8.28 -25.77 40.77
C ASP A 157 7.33 -26.68 40.01
N THR A 158 6.90 -27.79 40.63
CA THR A 158 5.87 -28.67 40.07
C THR A 158 4.56 -27.91 39.84
N ASN A 159 4.09 -27.15 40.83
CA ASN A 159 2.88 -26.35 40.71
C ASN A 159 3.01 -25.29 39.61
N ARG A 160 4.15 -24.60 39.53
CA ARG A 160 4.42 -23.59 38.48
C ARG A 160 4.42 -24.23 37.10
N PHE A 161 5.05 -25.39 36.94
CA PHE A 161 5.08 -26.13 35.68
C PHE A 161 3.68 -26.58 35.26
N GLN A 162 2.87 -27.09 36.20
CA GLN A 162 1.48 -27.46 35.95
C GLN A 162 0.63 -26.26 35.54
N GLN A 163 0.77 -25.12 36.24
CA GLN A 163 0.07 -23.88 35.89
C GLN A 163 0.46 -23.38 34.50
N ASN A 164 1.76 -23.32 34.19
CA ASN A 164 2.25 -22.92 32.87
C ASN A 164 1.73 -23.84 31.77
N THR A 165 1.73 -25.16 32.02
CA THR A 165 1.20 -26.15 31.07
C THR A 165 -0.30 -25.94 30.82
N ARG A 166 -1.10 -25.74 31.89
CA ARG A 166 -2.53 -25.43 31.77
C ARG A 166 -2.76 -24.13 31.00
N GLN A 167 -2.00 -23.08 31.30
CA GLN A 167 -2.12 -21.80 30.59
C GLN A 167 -1.79 -21.93 29.10
N LEU A 168 -0.71 -22.65 28.75
CA LEU A 168 -0.34 -22.92 27.35
C LEU A 168 -1.45 -23.69 26.62
N GLN A 169 -2.03 -24.71 27.26
CA GLN A 169 -3.17 -25.44 26.70
C GLN A 169 -4.38 -24.53 26.48
N THR A 170 -4.75 -23.71 27.46
CA THR A 170 -5.87 -22.74 27.32
C THR A 170 -5.59 -21.71 26.23
N ASN A 171 -4.37 -21.18 26.14
CA ASN A 171 -3.99 -20.21 25.11
C ASN A 171 -4.05 -20.83 23.71
N ALA A 172 -3.53 -22.05 23.54
CA ALA A 172 -3.61 -22.80 22.29
C ALA A 172 -5.08 -23.05 21.90
N GLN A 173 -5.92 -23.48 22.84
CA GLN A 173 -7.35 -23.69 22.60
C GLN A 173 -8.05 -22.39 22.19
N ASN A 174 -7.76 -21.28 22.87
CA ASN A 174 -8.32 -19.98 22.54
C ASN A 174 -7.90 -19.50 21.15
N GLN A 175 -6.65 -19.75 20.75
CA GLN A 175 -6.16 -19.44 19.41
C GLN A 175 -6.89 -20.27 18.35
N VAL A 176 -7.03 -21.59 18.57
CA VAL A 176 -7.78 -22.48 17.69
C VAL A 176 -9.24 -22.03 17.57
N ASN A 177 -9.90 -21.73 18.69
CA ASN A 177 -11.29 -21.24 18.70
C ASN A 177 -11.43 -19.93 17.89
N ARG A 178 -10.50 -18.98 18.03
CA ARG A 178 -10.48 -17.76 17.22
C ARG A 178 -10.32 -18.05 15.73
N MET A 179 -9.40 -18.96 15.36
CA MET A 179 -9.22 -19.37 13.97
C MET A 179 -10.48 -20.01 13.40
N LEU A 180 -11.13 -20.91 14.15
CA LEU A 180 -12.39 -21.55 13.75
C LEU A 180 -13.50 -20.51 13.52
N VAL A 181 -13.65 -19.52 14.41
CA VAL A 181 -14.62 -18.43 14.22
C VAL A 181 -14.33 -17.63 12.96
N ILE A 182 -13.07 -17.31 12.68
CA ILE A 182 -12.68 -16.60 11.46
C ILE A 182 -12.98 -17.44 10.21
N ILE A 183 -12.65 -18.73 10.24
CA ILE A 183 -12.93 -19.68 9.14
C ILE A 183 -14.44 -19.76 8.89
N ALA A 184 -15.25 -19.91 9.94
CA ALA A 184 -16.70 -19.97 9.83
C ALA A 184 -17.27 -18.69 9.19
N ARG A 185 -16.83 -17.50 9.64
CA ARG A 185 -17.24 -16.21 9.04
C ARG A 185 -16.87 -16.11 7.57
N LYS A 186 -15.66 -16.56 7.19
CA LYS A 186 -15.23 -16.58 5.80
C LYS A 186 -16.07 -17.55 4.97
N GLN A 187 -16.41 -18.72 5.50
CA GLN A 187 -17.30 -19.68 4.85
C GLN A 187 -18.70 -19.11 4.63
N THR A 188 -19.28 -18.44 5.64
CA THR A 188 -20.57 -17.73 5.48
C THR A 188 -20.48 -16.69 4.37
N ARG A 189 -19.44 -15.85 4.34
CA ARG A 189 -19.27 -14.83 3.30
C ARG A 189 -19.08 -15.43 1.91
N ILE A 190 -18.36 -16.55 1.79
CA ILE A 190 -18.24 -17.29 0.52
C ILE A 190 -19.62 -17.77 0.06
N GLY A 191 -20.44 -18.31 0.98
CA GLY A 191 -21.82 -18.71 0.69
C GLY A 191 -22.66 -17.54 0.16
N GLU A 192 -22.63 -16.39 0.83
CA GLU A 192 -23.31 -15.16 0.39
C GLU A 192 -22.86 -14.73 -1.03
N LEU A 193 -21.55 -14.68 -1.28
CA LEU A 193 -21.02 -14.29 -2.58
C LEU A 193 -21.41 -15.27 -3.70
N LEU A 194 -21.51 -16.57 -3.40
CA LEU A 194 -22.01 -17.56 -4.35
C LEU A 194 -23.49 -17.32 -4.66
N CYS A 195 -24.31 -17.01 -3.65
CA CYS A 195 -25.71 -16.64 -3.85
C CYS A 195 -25.84 -15.36 -4.68
N GLU A 196 -25.10 -14.29 -4.33
CA GLU A 196 -25.06 -13.04 -5.09
C GLU A 196 -24.66 -13.30 -6.55
N LYS A 197 -23.58 -14.07 -6.78
CA LYS A 197 -23.15 -14.44 -8.14
C LYS A 197 -24.24 -15.18 -8.91
N PHE A 198 -24.92 -16.12 -8.28
CA PHE A 198 -26.02 -16.86 -8.91
C PHE A 198 -27.17 -15.92 -9.29
N VAL A 199 -27.56 -15.00 -8.40
CA VAL A 199 -28.58 -13.98 -8.67
C VAL A 199 -28.16 -13.09 -9.83
N PHE A 200 -26.93 -12.56 -9.83
CA PHE A 200 -26.42 -11.75 -10.94
C PHE A 200 -26.45 -12.50 -12.27
N GLN A 201 -26.06 -13.78 -12.27
CA GLN A 201 -26.08 -14.59 -13.47
C GLN A 201 -27.50 -14.83 -13.98
N LEU A 202 -28.48 -14.95 -13.09
CA LEU A 202 -29.89 -15.07 -13.46
C LEU A 202 -30.44 -13.76 -14.03
N VAL A 203 -30.08 -12.61 -13.44
CA VAL A 203 -30.44 -11.27 -13.95
C VAL A 203 -29.85 -11.03 -15.34
N ILE A 204 -28.58 -11.40 -15.55
CA ILE A 204 -27.92 -11.27 -16.85
C ILE A 204 -28.65 -12.13 -17.90
N ARG A 205 -28.95 -13.40 -17.59
CA ARG A 205 -29.72 -14.26 -18.51
C ARG A 205 -31.09 -13.68 -18.86
N GLN A 206 -31.82 -13.15 -17.87
CA GLN A 206 -33.12 -12.53 -18.12
C GLN A 206 -32.98 -11.30 -19.02
N ARG A 207 -31.97 -10.46 -18.78
CA ARG A 207 -31.66 -9.30 -19.62
C ARG A 207 -31.36 -9.72 -21.05
N ASP A 208 -30.50 -10.72 -21.24
CA ASP A 208 -30.11 -11.22 -22.56
C ASP A 208 -31.32 -11.77 -23.32
N GLN A 209 -32.20 -12.53 -22.63
CA GLN A 209 -33.44 -13.01 -23.22
C GLN A 209 -34.37 -11.86 -23.62
N ASN A 210 -34.51 -10.84 -22.79
CA ASN A 210 -35.30 -9.66 -23.11
C ASN A 210 -34.73 -8.91 -24.33
N ILE A 211 -33.40 -8.78 -24.42
CA ILE A 211 -32.72 -8.17 -25.58
C ILE A 211 -33.02 -8.98 -26.84
N LEU A 212 -32.90 -10.32 -26.80
CA LEU A 212 -33.23 -11.20 -27.92
C LEU A 212 -34.70 -11.06 -28.34
N ASN A 213 -35.62 -11.01 -27.38
CA ASN A 213 -37.04 -10.82 -27.66
C ASN A 213 -37.31 -9.46 -28.32
N LEU A 214 -36.70 -8.38 -27.82
CA LEU A 214 -36.84 -7.03 -28.39
C LEU A 214 -36.22 -6.94 -29.78
N GLN A 215 -35.04 -7.54 -30.00
CA GLN A 215 -34.42 -7.63 -31.32
C GLN A 215 -35.32 -8.41 -32.30
N GLY A 216 -35.95 -9.50 -31.86
CA GLY A 216 -36.94 -10.23 -32.66
C GLY A 216 -38.16 -9.39 -33.02
N GLN A 217 -38.68 -8.59 -32.09
CA GLN A 217 -39.78 -7.65 -32.36
C GLN A 217 -39.36 -6.53 -33.33
N ILE A 218 -38.16 -5.96 -33.18
CA ILE A 218 -37.62 -4.96 -34.10
C ILE A 218 -37.48 -5.56 -35.50
N LEU A 219 -36.93 -6.77 -35.62
CA LEU A 219 -36.81 -7.47 -36.90
C LEU A 219 -38.19 -7.73 -37.53
N ALA A 220 -39.18 -8.12 -36.73
CA ALA A 220 -40.56 -8.30 -37.21
C ALA A 220 -41.19 -6.99 -37.70
N LEU A 221 -40.95 -5.86 -37.02
CA LEU A 221 -41.39 -4.53 -37.44
C LEU A 221 -40.63 -4.00 -38.67
N GLN A 222 -39.36 -4.36 -38.85
CA GLN A 222 -38.59 -4.03 -40.05
C GLN A 222 -39.04 -4.83 -41.26
N ASN A 223 -39.40 -6.11 -41.07
CA ASN A 223 -39.87 -7.00 -42.13
C ASN A 223 -41.36 -6.80 -42.48
N ASN A 224 -42.15 -6.22 -41.57
CA ASN A 224 -43.49 -5.70 -41.83
C ASN A 224 -43.48 -4.18 -41.65
N PRO A 225 -42.96 -3.42 -42.62
CA PRO A 225 -43.06 -1.97 -42.54
C PRO A 225 -44.53 -1.61 -42.46
N ILE A 226 -44.94 -0.96 -41.37
CA ILE A 226 -46.17 -0.17 -41.36
C ILE A 226 -45.98 0.79 -42.53
N ALA A 227 -46.76 0.61 -43.61
CA ALA A 227 -46.76 1.55 -44.72
C ALA A 227 -46.83 2.94 -44.13
N ASN A 228 -45.87 3.81 -44.49
CA ASN A 228 -45.80 5.18 -43.99
C ASN A 228 -47.22 5.74 -44.03
N MET A 229 -47.84 5.94 -42.87
CA MET A 229 -49.26 6.25 -42.79
C MET A 229 -49.54 7.58 -43.52
N ALA A 230 -48.56 8.49 -43.51
CA ALA A 230 -48.57 9.71 -44.31
C ALA A 230 -48.52 9.42 -45.82
N GLU A 231 -47.70 8.46 -46.27
CA GLU A 231 -47.71 8.02 -47.68
C GLU A 231 -49.09 7.47 -48.07
N ALA A 232 -49.63 6.53 -47.29
CA ALA A 232 -50.93 5.91 -47.54
C ALA A 232 -52.07 6.95 -47.58
N ARG A 233 -52.02 7.98 -46.73
CA ARG A 233 -52.98 9.11 -46.74
C ARG A 233 -52.88 9.98 -47.99
N ARG A 234 -51.68 10.14 -48.57
CA ARG A 234 -51.43 10.94 -49.79
C ARG A 234 -51.74 10.22 -51.09
N GLN A 235 -51.63 8.89 -51.10
CA GLN A 235 -51.78 8.06 -52.31
C GLN A 235 -53.04 8.36 -53.15
N PRO A 236 -54.25 8.58 -52.56
CA PRO A 236 -55.42 8.93 -53.35
C PRO A 236 -55.25 10.23 -54.14
N LEU A 237 -54.76 11.29 -53.49
CA LEU A 237 -54.51 12.58 -54.15
C LEU A 237 -53.35 12.50 -55.15
N TYR A 238 -52.27 11.78 -54.85
CA TYR A 238 -51.19 11.55 -55.80
C TYR A 238 -51.67 10.83 -57.06
N THR A 239 -52.55 9.85 -56.93
CA THR A 239 -53.11 9.13 -58.08
C THR A 239 -53.90 10.08 -58.98
N ILE A 240 -54.73 10.94 -58.39
CA ILE A 240 -55.52 11.94 -59.14
C ILE A 240 -54.59 12.97 -59.79
N ILE A 241 -53.66 13.57 -59.04
CA ILE A 241 -52.73 14.57 -59.56
C ILE A 241 -51.86 14.00 -60.67
N ALA A 242 -51.27 12.81 -60.48
CA ALA A 242 -50.45 12.16 -61.50
C ALA A 242 -51.26 11.88 -62.79
N THR A 243 -52.51 11.44 -62.66
CA THR A 243 -53.42 11.23 -63.79
C THR A 243 -53.70 12.54 -64.55
N THR A 244 -53.91 13.64 -63.83
CA THR A 244 -54.11 14.97 -64.43
C THR A 244 -52.84 15.49 -65.09
N PHE A 245 -51.70 15.38 -64.40
CA PHE A 245 -50.37 15.79 -64.86
C PHE A 245 -49.92 15.00 -66.09
N ALA A 246 -50.32 13.74 -66.24
CA ALA A 246 -50.01 12.91 -67.42
C ALA A 246 -50.62 13.46 -68.71
N LYS A 247 -51.68 14.28 -68.64
CA LYS A 247 -52.31 14.92 -69.82
C LYS A 247 -51.48 16.06 -70.40
N HIS A 248 -50.54 16.60 -69.64
CA HIS A 248 -49.61 17.63 -70.11
C HIS A 248 -48.35 16.96 -70.63
N ASP A 249 -47.73 17.50 -71.67
CA ASP A 249 -46.42 17.04 -72.13
C ASP A 249 -45.33 17.38 -71.10
N GLN A 250 -44.19 16.69 -71.17
CA GLN A 250 -43.04 17.02 -70.33
C GLN A 250 -42.37 18.33 -70.78
N TYR A 251 -41.83 19.09 -69.83
CA TYR A 251 -41.13 20.33 -70.12
C TYR A 251 -39.77 20.06 -70.77
N THR A 252 -39.64 20.43 -72.04
CA THR A 252 -38.42 20.25 -72.85
C THR A 252 -37.98 21.54 -73.52
N ASN A 253 -38.39 22.70 -72.99
CA ASN A 253 -38.07 24.05 -73.48
C ASN A 253 -39.04 24.64 -74.53
N GLN A 254 -40.28 24.13 -74.61
CA GLN A 254 -41.26 24.52 -75.63
C GLN A 254 -41.86 25.92 -75.45
N GLU A 255 -41.96 26.41 -74.22
CA GLU A 255 -42.56 27.71 -73.87
C GLU A 255 -41.90 28.29 -72.60
N PRO A 256 -42.13 29.58 -72.25
CA PRO A 256 -41.62 30.15 -71.02
C PRO A 256 -42.06 29.35 -69.77
N PRO A 257 -41.17 29.09 -68.79
CA PRO A 257 -41.49 28.25 -67.64
C PRO A 257 -42.70 28.71 -66.84
N ASP A 258 -42.91 30.03 -66.76
CA ASP A 258 -44.04 30.64 -66.06
C ASP A 258 -45.38 30.16 -66.62
N GLU A 259 -45.54 30.22 -67.95
CA GLU A 259 -46.79 29.84 -68.62
C GLU A 259 -47.03 28.32 -68.49
N TYR A 260 -45.99 27.51 -68.66
CA TYR A 260 -46.09 26.06 -68.50
C TYR A 260 -46.44 25.64 -67.06
N LEU A 261 -45.75 26.20 -66.06
CA LEU A 261 -45.99 25.87 -64.65
C LEU A 261 -47.37 26.34 -64.19
N ASP A 262 -47.81 27.52 -64.60
CA ASP A 262 -49.15 28.02 -64.29
C ASP A 262 -50.21 27.13 -64.96
N ASN A 263 -50.02 26.73 -66.22
CA ASN A 263 -50.93 25.81 -66.91
C ASN A 263 -51.04 24.46 -66.20
N ILE A 264 -49.93 23.90 -65.73
CA ILE A 264 -49.92 22.64 -65.01
C ILE A 264 -50.55 22.78 -63.63
N TRP A 265 -50.21 23.81 -62.87
CA TRP A 265 -50.77 23.99 -61.54
C TRP A 265 -52.27 24.30 -61.59
N ASN A 266 -52.71 25.12 -62.55
CA ASN A 266 -54.12 25.42 -62.77
C ASN A 266 -54.94 24.16 -63.08
N SER A 267 -54.36 23.15 -63.72
CA SER A 267 -55.04 21.87 -63.98
C SER A 267 -55.48 21.12 -62.71
N ILE A 268 -54.82 21.40 -61.57
CA ILE A 268 -55.11 20.78 -60.27
C ILE A 268 -55.56 21.78 -59.20
N VAL A 269 -55.80 23.04 -59.56
CA VAL A 269 -56.20 24.09 -58.58
C VAL A 269 -57.49 23.72 -57.83
N HIS A 270 -58.38 22.96 -58.49
CA HIS A 270 -59.63 22.45 -57.89
C HIS A 270 -59.40 21.47 -56.73
N LEU A 271 -58.19 20.89 -56.60
CA LEU A 271 -57.79 19.97 -55.52
C LEU A 271 -57.10 20.71 -54.36
N GLU A 272 -56.91 22.02 -54.45
CA GLU A 272 -56.25 22.81 -53.40
C GLU A 272 -56.96 22.76 -52.03
N PRO A 273 -58.32 22.73 -51.95
CA PRO A 273 -59.03 22.48 -50.71
C PRO A 273 -58.65 21.11 -50.10
N ASP A 274 -58.66 20.04 -50.89
CA ASP A 274 -58.35 18.68 -50.42
C ASP A 274 -56.89 18.56 -49.94
N MET A 275 -55.95 19.19 -50.65
CA MET A 275 -54.54 19.26 -50.24
C MET A 275 -54.38 20.02 -48.92
N THR A 276 -55.14 21.10 -48.74
CA THR A 276 -55.11 21.95 -47.53
C THR A 276 -55.75 21.24 -46.35
N ASP A 277 -56.86 20.54 -46.55
CA ASP A 277 -57.53 19.75 -45.52
C ASP A 277 -56.64 18.60 -45.04
N LEU A 278 -55.91 17.95 -45.95
CA LEU A 278 -54.97 16.89 -45.60
C LEU A 278 -53.77 17.41 -44.79
N GLU A 279 -53.20 18.57 -45.16
CA GLU A 279 -52.13 19.23 -44.42
C GLU A 279 -52.60 19.75 -43.05
N ASN A 280 -53.82 20.30 -42.96
CA ASN A 280 -54.41 20.74 -41.70
C ASN A 280 -54.70 19.57 -40.76
N ALA A 281 -55.16 18.44 -41.30
CA ALA A 281 -55.38 17.22 -40.54
C ALA A 281 -54.06 16.63 -40.02
N ASN A 282 -52.99 16.72 -40.82
CA ASN A 282 -51.66 16.21 -40.46
C ASN A 282 -50.55 17.06 -41.10
N ALA A 283 -49.91 17.89 -40.29
CA ALA A 283 -48.80 18.72 -40.73
C ALA A 283 -47.69 17.88 -41.39
N GLY A 284 -47.31 18.24 -42.61
CA GLY A 284 -46.31 17.56 -43.42
C GLY A 284 -46.84 16.59 -44.49
N ASP A 285 -48.16 16.36 -44.56
CA ASP A 285 -48.75 15.48 -45.58
C ASP A 285 -48.74 16.15 -46.98
N PHE A 286 -49.03 17.45 -47.12
CA PHE A 286 -49.06 18.16 -48.42
C PHE A 286 -48.40 19.55 -48.40
N ASN A 287 -47.28 19.66 -47.69
CA ASN A 287 -46.46 20.87 -47.61
C ASN A 287 -45.79 21.27 -48.95
N ASP A 288 -45.13 22.44 -48.97
CA ASP A 288 -44.49 22.98 -50.17
C ASP A 288 -43.41 22.07 -50.77
N ALA A 289 -42.72 21.26 -49.95
CA ALA A 289 -41.72 20.33 -50.45
C ALA A 289 -42.36 19.21 -51.29
N ILE A 290 -43.54 18.74 -50.88
CA ILE A 290 -44.33 17.76 -51.63
C ILE A 290 -44.85 18.38 -52.94
N LYS A 291 -45.42 19.58 -52.88
CA LYS A 291 -45.88 20.32 -54.08
C LYS A 291 -44.73 20.56 -55.07
N CYS A 292 -43.57 20.95 -54.57
CA CYS A 292 -42.36 21.11 -55.36
C CYS A 292 -41.91 19.79 -56.00
N GLY A 293 -41.94 18.69 -55.24
CA GLY A 293 -41.63 17.34 -55.73
C GLY A 293 -42.53 16.91 -56.88
N LEU A 294 -43.84 17.15 -56.77
CA LEU A 294 -44.81 16.85 -57.84
C LEU A 294 -44.50 17.62 -59.12
N LEU A 295 -44.22 18.92 -59.04
CA LEU A 295 -43.87 19.73 -60.22
C LEU A 295 -42.56 19.28 -60.88
N LYS A 296 -41.56 18.85 -60.10
CA LYS A 296 -40.29 18.31 -60.64
C LYS A 296 -40.52 17.08 -61.54
N THR A 297 -41.57 16.30 -61.32
CA THR A 297 -41.89 15.12 -62.17
C THR A 297 -42.24 15.47 -63.61
N LYS A 298 -42.62 16.73 -63.87
CA LYS A 298 -43.00 17.24 -65.20
C LYS A 298 -41.84 17.80 -66.00
N LEU A 299 -40.66 17.90 -65.39
CA LEU A 299 -39.46 18.39 -66.07
C LEU A 299 -38.81 17.27 -66.85
N ALA A 300 -38.14 17.61 -67.95
CA ALA A 300 -37.40 16.64 -68.75
C ALA A 300 -36.21 17.28 -69.48
N GLY A 301 -35.47 16.44 -70.19
CA GLY A 301 -34.32 16.85 -70.98
C GLY A 301 -33.30 17.62 -70.15
N LYS A 302 -32.93 18.81 -70.61
CA LYS A 302 -31.92 19.65 -69.96
C LYS A 302 -32.32 20.14 -68.57
N TYR A 303 -33.60 20.09 -68.19
CA TYR A 303 -34.09 20.53 -66.88
C TYR A 303 -33.99 19.43 -65.80
N ILE A 304 -33.44 18.26 -66.12
CA ILE A 304 -33.10 17.21 -65.16
C ILE A 304 -31.58 16.91 -65.23
N PRO A 305 -30.89 16.66 -64.10
CA PRO A 305 -31.43 16.72 -62.73
C PRO A 305 -31.66 18.16 -62.27
N VAL A 306 -32.74 18.36 -61.49
CA VAL A 306 -32.96 19.60 -60.76
C VAL A 306 -31.98 19.62 -59.59
N PRO A 307 -31.07 20.60 -59.49
CA PRO A 307 -30.12 20.67 -58.39
C PRO A 307 -30.85 20.91 -57.06
N ALA A 308 -30.25 20.49 -55.94
CA ALA A 308 -30.83 20.73 -54.62
C ALA A 308 -30.84 22.23 -54.26
N GLN A 309 -29.85 22.98 -54.76
CA GLN A 309 -29.67 24.42 -54.55
C GLN A 309 -29.63 25.15 -55.89
N ASP A 310 -30.21 26.35 -55.94
CA ASP A 310 -30.24 27.18 -57.14
C ASP A 310 -28.86 27.82 -57.41
N PRO A 311 -28.15 27.40 -58.47
CA PRO A 311 -26.83 27.93 -58.81
C PRO A 311 -26.87 29.35 -59.37
N TYR A 312 -28.06 29.88 -59.66
CA TYR A 312 -28.26 31.21 -60.26
C TYR A 312 -28.76 32.24 -59.24
N ASN A 313 -29.20 31.79 -58.07
CA ASN A 313 -29.80 32.63 -57.03
C ASN A 313 -29.27 32.29 -55.62
N GLY A 314 -27.97 32.56 -55.40
CA GLY A 314 -27.37 32.53 -54.06
C GLY A 314 -27.39 31.17 -53.35
N ASN A 315 -27.48 30.04 -54.08
CA ASN A 315 -27.56 28.69 -53.53
C ASN A 315 -28.79 28.42 -52.64
N ALA A 316 -29.91 29.11 -52.87
CA ALA A 316 -31.16 28.84 -52.16
C ALA A 316 -31.67 27.41 -52.45
N ASN A 317 -32.23 26.72 -51.44
CA ASN A 317 -32.79 25.37 -51.62
C ASN A 317 -33.98 25.39 -52.58
N ILE A 318 -34.05 24.47 -53.53
CA ILE A 318 -35.19 24.34 -54.46
C ILE A 318 -36.24 23.39 -53.85
N ASP A 319 -36.88 23.85 -52.78
CA ASP A 319 -37.79 23.08 -51.92
C ASP A 319 -39.24 23.60 -51.92
N THR A 320 -39.53 24.67 -52.66
CA THR A 320 -40.87 25.25 -52.80
C THR A 320 -41.21 25.45 -54.28
N PRO A 321 -42.51 25.46 -54.67
CA PRO A 321 -42.91 25.76 -56.06
C PRO A 321 -42.34 27.10 -56.57
N ALA A 322 -42.33 28.13 -55.72
CA ALA A 322 -41.81 29.45 -56.08
C ALA A 322 -40.30 29.43 -56.38
N ARG A 323 -39.50 28.71 -55.60
CA ARG A 323 -38.06 28.58 -55.84
C ARG A 323 -37.75 27.72 -57.06
N LEU A 324 -38.56 26.68 -57.32
CA LEU A 324 -38.46 25.89 -58.56
C LEU A 324 -38.72 26.76 -59.79
N ARG A 325 -39.77 27.59 -59.74
CA ARG A 325 -40.12 28.55 -60.80
C ARG A 325 -38.97 29.51 -61.10
N ALA A 326 -38.40 30.15 -60.09
CA ALA A 326 -37.27 31.07 -60.23
C ALA A 326 -36.05 30.42 -60.91
N TRP A 327 -35.73 29.19 -60.51
CA TRP A 327 -34.65 28.42 -61.10
C TRP A 327 -34.93 28.07 -62.57
N MET A 328 -36.14 27.61 -62.90
CA MET A 328 -36.51 27.26 -64.28
C MET A 328 -36.42 28.47 -65.21
N ASN A 329 -36.87 29.66 -64.76
CA ASN A 329 -36.76 30.91 -65.52
C ASN A 329 -35.30 31.28 -65.81
N SER A 330 -34.46 31.21 -64.78
CA SER A 330 -33.02 31.48 -64.92
C SER A 330 -32.34 30.52 -65.90
N LYS A 331 -32.75 29.24 -65.88
CA LYS A 331 -32.23 28.21 -66.78
C LYS A 331 -32.72 28.39 -68.22
N TYR A 332 -34.00 28.67 -68.42
CA TYR A 332 -34.59 28.95 -69.73
C TYR A 332 -33.93 30.15 -70.42
N GLN A 333 -33.70 31.23 -69.68
CA GLN A 333 -33.04 32.41 -70.20
C GLN A 333 -31.60 32.10 -70.66
N ARG A 334 -30.83 31.33 -69.90
CA ARG A 334 -29.46 30.93 -70.28
C ARG A 334 -29.42 30.06 -71.52
N GLU A 335 -30.36 29.12 -71.65
CA GLU A 335 -30.39 28.19 -72.78
C GLU A 335 -30.86 28.86 -74.08
N ASN A 336 -31.77 29.85 -74.01
CA ASN A 336 -32.39 30.45 -75.21
C ASN A 336 -31.90 31.87 -75.56
N ILE A 337 -31.49 32.67 -74.57
CA ILE A 337 -31.18 34.10 -74.78
C ILE A 337 -29.70 34.39 -74.54
N GLY A 338 -29.11 33.79 -73.50
CA GLY A 338 -27.74 34.02 -73.04
C GLY A 338 -27.70 34.47 -71.56
N THR A 339 -26.58 35.05 -71.12
CA THR A 339 -26.49 35.61 -69.76
C THR A 339 -27.41 36.81 -69.59
N GLN A 340 -27.73 37.19 -68.35
CA GLN A 340 -28.52 38.38 -68.03
C GLN A 340 -28.00 39.65 -68.75
N GLN A 341 -26.68 39.78 -68.86
CA GLN A 341 -26.04 40.89 -69.58
C GLN A 341 -26.37 40.87 -71.08
N VAL A 342 -26.36 39.70 -71.72
CA VAL A 342 -26.74 39.56 -73.13
C VAL A 342 -28.23 39.83 -73.33
N ALA A 343 -29.08 39.40 -72.39
CA ALA A 343 -30.51 39.70 -72.42
C ALA A 343 -30.76 41.22 -72.34
N ILE A 344 -30.08 41.94 -71.45
CA ILE A 344 -30.16 43.40 -71.33
C ILE A 344 -29.61 44.10 -72.59
N GLN A 345 -28.52 43.61 -73.18
CA GLN A 345 -27.99 44.15 -74.44
C GLN A 345 -28.97 43.97 -75.60
N LYS A 346 -29.57 42.77 -75.74
CA LYS A 346 -30.61 42.51 -76.74
C LYS A 346 -31.85 43.35 -76.49
N LEU A 347 -32.26 43.51 -75.22
CA LEU A 347 -33.37 44.37 -74.84
C LEU A 347 -33.11 45.80 -75.31
N ALA A 348 -31.96 46.39 -75.00
CA ALA A 348 -31.63 47.76 -75.40
C ALA A 348 -31.58 48.00 -76.93
N GLN A 349 -31.43 46.93 -77.72
CA GLN A 349 -31.43 46.98 -79.19
C GLN A 349 -32.83 46.76 -79.79
N GLU A 350 -33.79 46.29 -79.00
CA GLU A 350 -35.16 46.12 -79.44
C GLU A 350 -35.84 47.48 -79.66
N LYS A 351 -36.80 47.47 -80.57
CA LYS A 351 -37.61 48.64 -80.92
C LYS A 351 -39.03 48.21 -81.19
N PHE A 352 -39.97 49.10 -80.93
CA PHE A 352 -41.35 48.91 -81.34
C PHE A 352 -41.47 49.14 -82.85
N ARG A 353 -41.78 48.09 -83.59
CA ARG A 353 -41.82 48.11 -85.06
C ARG A 353 -43.17 48.59 -85.56
N SER A 354 -43.22 49.01 -86.82
CA SER A 354 -44.46 49.50 -87.42
C SER A 354 -45.55 48.46 -87.62
N THR A 355 -45.19 47.18 -87.56
CA THR A 355 -46.10 46.04 -87.67
C THR A 355 -46.51 45.48 -86.31
N ASP A 356 -45.92 45.97 -85.21
CA ASP A 356 -46.21 45.44 -83.89
C ASP A 356 -47.55 45.99 -83.35
N SER A 357 -48.37 45.11 -82.80
CA SER A 357 -49.34 45.46 -81.75
C SER A 357 -48.67 45.36 -80.37
N PRO A 358 -49.23 46.02 -79.33
CA PRO A 358 -48.76 45.86 -77.96
C PRO A 358 -48.61 44.39 -77.54
N ASP A 359 -49.53 43.50 -77.93
CA ASP A 359 -49.47 42.07 -77.61
C ASP A 359 -48.31 41.34 -78.33
N THR A 360 -48.11 41.62 -79.62
CA THR A 360 -47.01 41.00 -80.38
C THR A 360 -45.64 41.52 -79.93
N TYR A 361 -45.55 42.80 -79.57
CA TYR A 361 -44.36 43.40 -78.96
C TYR A 361 -44.09 42.81 -77.58
N GLU A 362 -45.08 42.77 -76.70
CA GLU A 362 -44.97 42.16 -75.38
C GLU A 362 -44.51 40.71 -75.47
N LYS A 363 -45.08 39.92 -76.39
CA LYS A 363 -44.66 38.52 -76.62
C LYS A 363 -43.19 38.40 -77.03
N ARG A 364 -42.66 39.34 -77.83
CA ARG A 364 -41.25 39.33 -78.25
C ARG A 364 -40.32 39.78 -77.13
N ILE A 365 -40.75 40.73 -76.30
CA ILE A 365 -39.91 41.34 -75.27
C ILE A 365 -39.96 40.56 -73.94
N ARG A 366 -41.09 39.89 -73.61
CA ARG A 366 -41.26 39.14 -72.35
C ARG A 366 -40.10 38.18 -72.05
N PRO A 367 -39.59 37.39 -73.01
CA PRO A 367 -38.47 36.49 -72.75
C PRO A 367 -37.19 37.22 -72.30
N LEU A 368 -36.92 38.43 -72.81
CA LEU A 368 -35.75 39.23 -72.45
C LEU A 368 -35.85 39.85 -71.04
N LEU A 369 -37.07 39.94 -70.51
CA LEU A 369 -37.37 40.51 -69.20
C LEU A 369 -37.38 39.46 -68.07
N LEU A 370 -37.21 38.17 -68.39
CA LEU A 370 -37.18 37.12 -67.39
C LEU A 370 -36.08 37.37 -66.34
N GLY A 371 -36.46 37.31 -65.05
CA GLY A 371 -35.55 37.54 -63.93
C GLY A 371 -35.30 39.01 -63.56
N ILE A 372 -35.93 39.97 -64.26
CA ILE A 372 -35.86 41.40 -63.90
C ILE A 372 -37.01 41.75 -62.94
N PRO A 373 -36.74 42.39 -61.78
CA PRO A 373 -37.78 42.86 -60.88
C PRO A 373 -38.77 43.82 -61.57
N ASN A 374 -40.07 43.70 -61.28
CA ASN A 374 -41.09 44.56 -61.92
C ASN A 374 -40.83 46.06 -61.71
N ASN A 375 -40.23 46.43 -60.57
CA ASN A 375 -39.93 47.80 -60.20
C ASN A 375 -38.55 48.30 -60.71
N ASP A 376 -37.89 47.58 -61.61
CA ASP A 376 -36.59 47.99 -62.16
C ASP A 376 -36.72 49.22 -63.07
N ALA A 377 -36.38 50.39 -62.52
CA ALA A 377 -36.51 51.68 -63.21
C ALA A 377 -35.68 51.77 -64.50
N ASN A 378 -34.55 51.06 -64.57
CA ASN A 378 -33.67 51.08 -65.75
C ASN A 378 -34.32 50.34 -66.93
N THR A 379 -34.88 49.16 -66.68
CA THR A 379 -35.64 48.41 -67.67
C THR A 379 -36.87 49.15 -68.16
N VAL A 380 -37.62 49.79 -67.27
CA VAL A 380 -38.74 50.66 -67.66
C VAL A 380 -38.23 51.82 -68.55
N GLY A 381 -37.04 52.35 -68.27
CA GLY A 381 -36.36 53.34 -69.11
C GLY A 381 -36.05 52.83 -70.52
N PHE A 382 -35.49 51.61 -70.65
CA PHE A 382 -35.25 50.97 -71.94
C PHE A 382 -36.56 50.76 -72.73
N LEU A 383 -37.59 50.20 -72.09
CA LEU A 383 -38.90 49.98 -72.72
C LEU A 383 -39.53 51.28 -73.26
N LYS A 384 -39.44 52.38 -72.50
CA LYS A 384 -39.85 53.72 -72.98
C LYS A 384 -39.04 54.17 -74.19
N SER A 385 -37.74 53.90 -74.21
CA SER A 385 -36.87 54.26 -75.33
C SER A 385 -37.15 53.47 -76.61
N HIS A 386 -37.67 52.23 -76.52
CA HIS A 386 -38.01 51.42 -77.69
C HIS A 386 -39.13 52.03 -78.54
N LEU A 387 -39.93 52.92 -77.95
CA LEU A 387 -41.02 53.63 -78.61
C LEU A 387 -40.56 54.93 -79.29
N SER A 388 -39.29 55.34 -79.14
CA SER A 388 -38.80 56.65 -79.61
C SER A 388 -39.00 56.87 -81.12
N ASP A 389 -39.01 55.81 -81.92
CA ASP A 389 -39.25 55.88 -83.37
C ASP A 389 -40.75 56.11 -83.70
N TRP A 390 -41.66 55.87 -82.74
CA TRP A 390 -43.11 56.09 -82.84
C TRP A 390 -43.50 57.33 -82.01
N GLY A 391 -43.12 58.50 -82.53
CA GLY A 391 -43.15 59.80 -81.84
C GLY A 391 -44.43 60.10 -81.02
N ASP A 392 -45.62 59.88 -81.58
CA ASP A 392 -46.89 60.15 -80.87
C ASP A 392 -47.08 59.24 -79.65
N LEU A 393 -46.80 57.94 -79.81
CA LEU A 393 -46.90 56.93 -78.75
C LEU A 393 -45.88 57.18 -77.65
N TYR A 394 -44.65 57.54 -78.03
CA TYR A 394 -43.60 57.94 -77.10
C TYR A 394 -43.97 59.19 -76.29
N ILE A 395 -44.55 60.22 -76.94
CA ILE A 395 -44.98 61.45 -76.28
C ILE A 395 -46.11 61.16 -75.29
N TRP A 396 -47.08 60.33 -75.66
CA TRP A 396 -48.19 59.96 -74.77
C TRP A 396 -47.72 59.13 -73.58
N MET A 397 -46.85 58.14 -73.80
CA MET A 397 -46.26 57.38 -72.70
C MET A 397 -45.40 58.22 -71.76
N ARG A 398 -44.74 59.26 -72.28
CA ARG A 398 -44.00 60.23 -71.46
C ARG A 398 -44.95 61.11 -70.65
N SER A 399 -46.13 61.40 -71.17
CA SER A 399 -47.18 62.21 -70.52
C SER A 399 -47.97 61.42 -69.47
N ALA A 400 -48.07 60.10 -69.60
CA ALA A 400 -48.66 59.19 -68.61
C ALA A 400 -47.79 59.01 -67.33
N ASN A 401 -46.68 59.73 -67.21
CA ASN A 401 -45.83 59.74 -66.01
C ASN A 401 -46.49 60.63 -64.94
N PRO A 402 -46.85 60.11 -63.74
CA PRO A 402 -46.12 59.11 -62.93
C PRO A 402 -46.77 57.73 -62.75
N ALA A 403 -47.78 57.34 -63.54
CA ALA A 403 -48.52 56.07 -63.32
C ALA A 403 -47.71 54.79 -63.65
N ILE A 404 -46.68 54.89 -64.49
CA ILE A 404 -45.87 53.74 -64.93
C ILE A 404 -44.70 53.53 -63.96
N ALA A 405 -44.98 52.85 -62.84
CA ALA A 405 -43.99 52.52 -61.80
C ALA A 405 -43.27 51.17 -62.02
N GLY A 406 -43.74 50.34 -62.95
CA GLY A 406 -43.16 49.01 -63.22
C GLY A 406 -43.35 48.51 -64.66
N ILE A 407 -42.72 47.36 -64.93
CA ILE A 407 -42.68 46.71 -66.25
C ILE A 407 -44.07 46.26 -66.69
N ASN A 408 -44.85 45.68 -65.79
CA ASN A 408 -46.22 45.24 -66.09
C ASN A 408 -47.13 46.45 -66.36
N GLU A 409 -47.01 47.50 -65.54
CA GLU A 409 -47.75 48.76 -65.70
C GLU A 409 -47.42 49.43 -67.05
N PHE A 410 -46.17 49.33 -67.52
CA PHE A 410 -45.78 49.80 -68.85
C PHE A 410 -46.56 49.09 -69.97
N PHE A 411 -46.67 47.76 -69.94
CA PHE A 411 -47.41 47.03 -70.98
C PHE A 411 -48.91 47.26 -70.89
N THR A 412 -49.48 47.39 -69.68
CA THR A 412 -50.88 47.76 -69.49
C THR A 412 -51.18 49.13 -70.08
N GLU A 413 -50.37 50.15 -69.78
CA GLU A 413 -50.55 51.49 -70.34
C GLU A 413 -50.31 51.53 -71.86
N LEU A 414 -49.34 50.75 -72.37
CA LEU A 414 -49.14 50.61 -73.82
C LEU A 414 -50.39 50.10 -74.53
N LYS A 415 -51.07 49.11 -73.94
CA LYS A 415 -52.32 48.55 -74.47
C LYS A 415 -53.46 49.57 -74.41
N ASN A 416 -53.61 50.28 -73.29
CA ASN A 416 -54.64 51.30 -73.12
C ASN A 416 -54.48 52.43 -74.15
N LEU A 417 -53.28 52.99 -74.27
CA LEU A 417 -52.96 54.05 -75.25
C LEU A 417 -53.13 53.58 -76.69
N TRP A 418 -52.80 52.31 -76.98
CA TRP A 418 -53.02 51.72 -78.29
C TRP A 418 -54.51 51.60 -78.64
N LEU A 419 -55.36 51.24 -77.66
CA LEU A 419 -56.80 51.20 -77.83
C LEU A 419 -57.39 52.61 -78.05
N GLU A 420 -56.90 53.64 -77.35
CA GLU A 420 -57.34 55.03 -77.53
C GLU A 420 -56.97 55.62 -78.90
N ARG A 421 -55.85 55.19 -79.52
CA ARG A 421 -55.39 55.66 -80.83
C ARG A 421 -56.24 55.18 -82.02
N ASN A 422 -57.06 54.14 -81.84
CA ASN A 422 -57.71 53.45 -82.95
C ASN A 422 -59.12 53.99 -83.32
N PRO A 423 -59.24 55.26 -83.83
CA PRO A 423 -60.33 55.60 -84.74
C PRO A 423 -59.96 55.79 -86.22
N ASN A 424 -58.70 55.64 -86.69
CA ASN A 424 -58.35 56.06 -88.06
C ASN A 424 -57.29 55.23 -88.82
N ILE A 425 -57.53 53.93 -89.00
CA ILE A 425 -56.88 53.09 -90.04
C ILE A 425 -57.87 52.77 -91.21
N HIS A 426 -59.01 53.49 -91.31
CA HIS A 426 -60.03 53.29 -92.35
C HIS A 426 -59.93 54.23 -93.58
N ALA A 427 -58.83 54.97 -93.76
CA ALA A 427 -58.66 55.89 -94.91
C ALA A 427 -57.66 55.41 -96.00
N SER A 428 -56.84 54.38 -95.75
CA SER A 428 -55.88 53.87 -96.77
C SER A 428 -56.33 52.57 -97.46
N GLN A 429 -57.49 52.03 -97.09
CA GLN A 429 -58.10 50.84 -97.72
C GLN A 429 -58.65 51.06 -99.15
N ASN A 430 -58.62 52.29 -99.69
CA ASN A 430 -59.24 52.57 -101.00
C ASN A 430 -58.26 52.72 -102.19
N ASN A 431 -56.94 52.79 -101.98
CA ASN A 431 -55.98 52.94 -103.09
C ASN A 431 -55.19 51.66 -103.44
N SER A 432 -55.04 50.70 -102.52
CA SER A 432 -54.23 49.49 -102.76
C SER A 432 -54.93 48.42 -103.60
N SER A 433 -56.27 48.43 -103.71
CA SER A 433 -57.01 47.48 -104.55
C SER A 433 -56.84 47.77 -106.05
N ALA A 434 -56.83 49.05 -106.44
CA ALA A 434 -56.67 49.47 -107.84
C ALA A 434 -55.21 49.34 -108.36
N GLU A 435 -54.21 49.41 -107.48
CA GLU A 435 -52.80 49.16 -107.84
C GLU A 435 -52.48 47.67 -108.03
N ILE A 436 -53.15 46.78 -107.30
CA ILE A 436 -52.98 45.32 -107.44
C ILE A 436 -53.48 44.82 -108.80
N ASP A 437 -54.60 45.34 -109.31
CA ASP A 437 -55.09 45.00 -110.66
C ASP A 437 -54.17 45.52 -111.78
N LYS A 438 -53.50 46.66 -111.54
CA LYS A 438 -52.48 47.24 -112.42
C LYS A 438 -51.16 46.44 -112.40
N LEU A 439 -50.76 45.95 -111.23
CA LEU A 439 -49.55 45.14 -111.06
C LEU A 439 -49.73 43.73 -111.62
N ASN A 440 -50.91 43.12 -111.49
CA ASN A 440 -51.22 41.82 -112.09
C ASN A 440 -51.16 41.85 -113.62
N SER A 441 -51.69 42.92 -114.25
CA SER A 441 -51.54 43.13 -115.70
C SER A 441 -50.07 43.28 -116.14
N LYS A 442 -49.21 43.84 -115.27
CA LYS A 442 -47.77 44.00 -115.52
C LYS A 442 -46.99 42.69 -115.36
N ILE A 443 -47.39 41.83 -114.41
CA ILE A 443 -46.79 40.50 -114.20
C ILE A 443 -47.06 39.59 -115.40
N THR A 444 -48.27 39.62 -115.97
CA THR A 444 -48.59 38.87 -117.20
C THR A 444 -47.76 39.36 -118.41
N SER A 445 -47.46 40.66 -118.49
CA SER A 445 -46.58 41.23 -119.54
C SER A 445 -45.11 40.87 -119.35
N LEU A 446 -44.61 40.78 -118.11
CA LEU A 446 -43.22 40.42 -117.80
C LEU A 446 -42.95 38.92 -117.98
N GLN A 447 -43.94 38.05 -117.74
CA GLN A 447 -43.84 36.62 -118.04
C GLN A 447 -43.75 36.34 -119.55
N ALA A 448 -44.40 37.16 -120.39
CA ALA A 448 -44.27 37.10 -121.84
C ALA A 448 -42.89 37.60 -122.35
N GLN A 449 -42.22 38.49 -121.61
CA GLN A 449 -40.86 38.96 -121.93
C GLN A 449 -39.76 37.99 -121.44
N LEU A 450 -40.00 37.27 -120.33
CA LEU A 450 -39.06 36.26 -119.83
C LEU A 450 -38.96 35.03 -120.75
N ALA A 451 -40.03 34.69 -121.46
CA ALA A 451 -40.03 33.62 -122.47
C ALA A 451 -39.17 33.95 -123.72
N GLN A 452 -38.75 35.21 -123.89
CA GLN A 452 -37.94 35.66 -125.03
C GLN A 452 -36.45 35.92 -124.69
N SER A 453 -35.99 35.85 -123.43
CA SER A 453 -34.68 36.43 -123.03
C SER A 453 -33.54 35.47 -122.61
N ALA A 454 -33.71 34.16 -122.42
CA ALA A 454 -32.62 33.33 -121.85
C ALA A 454 -32.08 32.22 -122.76
N GLN A 455 -32.05 32.51 -124.07
CA GLN A 455 -31.33 31.77 -125.09
C GLN A 455 -29.89 32.29 -125.31
N VAL A 456 -29.30 33.11 -124.42
CA VAL A 456 -28.03 33.84 -124.72
C VAL A 456 -27.05 34.01 -123.52
N HIS A 457 -25.87 33.36 -123.65
CA HIS A 457 -24.49 33.65 -123.16
C HIS A 457 -23.92 33.26 -121.75
N PRO A 458 -22.86 32.41 -121.72
CA PRO A 458 -21.96 32.15 -120.57
C PRO A 458 -20.49 32.62 -120.80
N GLN A 459 -20.08 33.81 -120.33
CA GLN A 459 -18.71 34.32 -120.58
C GLN A 459 -17.96 34.97 -119.39
N SER A 460 -18.56 35.12 -118.19
CA SER A 460 -17.86 35.77 -117.05
C SER A 460 -17.00 34.84 -116.19
N SER A 461 -16.94 33.55 -116.50
CA SER A 461 -16.26 32.54 -115.67
C SER A 461 -14.73 32.58 -115.77
N ALA A 462 -14.16 33.07 -116.88
CA ALA A 462 -12.72 33.01 -117.13
C ALA A 462 -11.92 34.09 -116.37
N ASP A 463 -12.52 35.23 -116.07
CA ASP A 463 -11.82 36.33 -115.37
C ASP A 463 -11.65 36.06 -113.87
N PHE A 464 -12.53 35.24 -113.28
CA PHE A 464 -12.50 34.91 -111.85
C PHE A 464 -11.36 33.94 -111.48
N GLU A 465 -11.06 32.96 -112.33
CA GLU A 465 -9.97 32.00 -112.08
C GLU A 465 -8.59 32.68 -112.10
N LYS A 466 -8.41 33.66 -113.00
CA LYS A 466 -7.13 34.39 -113.14
C LYS A 466 -6.80 35.26 -111.93
N LEU A 467 -7.81 35.76 -111.22
CA LEU A 467 -7.65 36.54 -109.99
C LEU A 467 -7.19 35.65 -108.81
N ASN A 468 -7.77 34.45 -108.70
CA ASN A 468 -7.49 33.51 -107.62
C ASN A 468 -6.05 32.96 -107.67
N SER A 469 -5.49 32.70 -108.85
CA SER A 469 -4.09 32.26 -108.96
C SER A 469 -3.10 33.33 -108.48
N LYS A 470 -3.45 34.62 -108.56
CA LYS A 470 -2.58 35.73 -108.15
C LYS A 470 -2.57 35.94 -106.64
N ILE A 471 -3.69 35.65 -105.96
CA ILE A 471 -3.80 35.69 -104.50
C ILE A 471 -2.93 34.60 -103.87
N ALA A 472 -2.99 33.37 -104.38
CA ALA A 472 -2.21 32.24 -103.85
C ALA A 472 -0.68 32.47 -103.90
N SER A 473 -0.18 33.17 -104.93
CA SER A 473 1.26 33.50 -105.04
C SER A 473 1.73 34.49 -103.98
N LEU A 474 0.87 35.43 -103.55
CA LEU A 474 1.22 36.44 -102.54
C LEU A 474 1.24 35.84 -101.13
N GLU A 475 0.34 34.89 -100.85
CA GLU A 475 0.29 34.20 -99.56
C GLU A 475 1.55 33.35 -99.31
N ALA A 476 2.10 32.72 -100.34
CA ALA A 476 3.34 31.94 -100.23
C ALA A 476 4.57 32.79 -99.84
N GLN A 477 4.70 33.99 -100.43
CA GLN A 477 5.81 34.91 -100.10
C GLN A 477 5.71 35.44 -98.67
N LEU A 478 4.49 35.67 -98.18
CA LEU A 478 4.26 36.12 -96.81
C LEU A 478 4.63 35.03 -95.78
N ALA A 479 4.35 33.76 -96.09
CA ALA A 479 4.69 32.62 -95.23
C ALA A 479 6.21 32.44 -95.07
N GLU A 480 7.00 32.69 -96.12
CA GLU A 480 8.47 32.67 -96.07
C GLU A 480 9.03 33.80 -95.18
N SER A 481 8.47 35.01 -95.30
CA SER A 481 8.86 36.15 -94.47
C SER A 481 8.55 35.94 -92.97
N MET A 482 7.49 35.20 -92.64
CA MET A 482 7.14 34.89 -91.26
C MET A 482 7.97 33.75 -90.65
N GLN A 483 8.53 32.83 -91.45
CA GLN A 483 9.47 31.82 -90.93
C GLN A 483 10.83 32.41 -90.52
N ASN A 484 11.29 33.46 -91.21
CA ASN A 484 12.53 34.16 -90.83
C ASN A 484 12.41 34.95 -89.51
N TRP A 485 11.21 35.33 -89.10
CA TRP A 485 10.95 36.04 -87.83
C TRP A 485 10.89 35.13 -86.59
N LYS A 486 10.97 33.81 -86.74
CA LYS A 486 10.88 32.83 -85.64
C LYS A 486 12.22 32.19 -85.25
N LYS A 487 13.34 32.70 -85.77
CA LYS A 487 14.71 32.18 -85.54
C LYS A 487 15.65 33.12 -84.78
N ASP A 488 15.17 34.30 -84.36
CA ASP A 488 15.77 35.17 -83.34
C ASP A 488 14.84 35.24 -82.13
#